data_AF-A0A6J6HES8-F1
#
_entry.id   AF-A0A6J6HES8-F1
#
_cell.length_a   1.000
_cell.length_b   1.000
_cell.length_c   1.000
_cell.angle_alpha   90.00
_cell.angle_beta   90.00
_cell.angle_gamma   90.00
#
_symmetry.space_group_name_H-M   'P 1'
#
loop_
_entity.id
_entity.type
_entity.pdbx_description
1 polymer ?
#
loop_
_entity_poly.entity_id
_entity_poly.type
_entity_poly.pdbx_seq_one_letter_code
_entity_poly.pdbx_strand_id
1 'polypeptide(L)'
;MTFVGRPNVGKSTLLNAICGQKVSIVSNKPQTTRTRIRGVYHGDDAQIVFVDTPGIHKPVTALGERVNATALDSVNDVDVVCLLIDACKPFGRGDQWVADHIDVRNAFVIVNKSDRATREQMISQLQATSVLQAAEYFPVSARTGEGVPELLAALLAKMPEGPAYYPPEMVSDTEEAQWVAELVREQLLAVLKDELPYSVATRVTEWEWPKVRCEILVERESQKGMVIGKGGELLKSVGQKVRAQMPPGAYIELHVVVEKDWQQRPDRLERLGY
;
A
#
# COMPACT_ATOMS: atom_id res chain seq x y z
N MET A 1 11.01 9.94 -1.85
CA MET A 1 11.47 8.53 -1.77
C MET A 1 10.37 7.57 -2.21
N THR A 2 10.72 6.36 -2.67
CA THR A 2 9.73 5.29 -2.96
C THR A 2 10.18 3.92 -2.46
N PHE A 3 9.21 3.08 -2.10
CA PHE A 3 9.43 1.66 -1.84
C PHE A 3 9.06 0.84 -3.07
N VAL A 4 10.02 0.11 -3.61
CA VAL A 4 9.82 -0.84 -4.71
C VAL A 4 10.04 -2.26 -4.22
N GLY A 5 9.45 -3.22 -4.92
CA GLY A 5 9.55 -4.63 -4.55
C GLY A 5 8.29 -5.39 -4.92
N ARG A 6 8.38 -6.72 -4.88
CA ARG A 6 7.27 -7.61 -5.24
C ARG A 6 6.01 -7.34 -4.41
N PRO A 7 4.83 -7.78 -4.87
CA PRO A 7 3.64 -7.79 -4.03
C PRO A 7 3.88 -8.53 -2.70
N ASN A 8 3.26 -8.04 -1.62
CA ASN A 8 3.29 -8.65 -0.27
C ASN A 8 4.66 -8.68 0.44
N VAL A 9 5.69 -7.96 -0.03
CA VAL A 9 6.97 -7.81 0.72
C VAL A 9 6.85 -6.88 1.93
N GLY A 10 5.73 -6.14 2.06
CA GLY A 10 5.43 -5.29 3.22
C GLY A 10 5.72 -3.80 3.04
N LYS A 11 5.67 -3.28 1.80
CA LYS A 11 5.86 -1.85 1.49
C LYS A 11 4.94 -0.93 2.30
N SER A 12 3.62 -1.10 2.16
CA SER A 12 2.64 -0.28 2.87
C SER A 12 2.70 -0.49 4.39
N THR A 13 3.09 -1.68 4.86
CA THR A 13 3.34 -1.92 6.29
C THR A 13 4.52 -1.10 6.81
N LEU A 14 5.62 -1.04 6.05
CA LEU A 14 6.80 -0.26 6.41
C LEU A 14 6.50 1.23 6.39
N LEU A 15 5.77 1.69 5.36
CA LEU A 15 5.32 3.08 5.28
C LEU A 15 4.52 3.49 6.50
N ASN A 16 3.52 2.70 6.89
CA ASN A 16 2.70 2.97 8.06
C ASN A 16 3.52 2.96 9.36
N ALA A 17 4.50 2.07 9.47
CA ALA A 17 5.40 2.02 10.63
C ALA A 17 6.26 3.28 10.73
N ILE A 18 6.83 3.75 9.62
CA ILE A 18 7.61 4.99 9.57
C ILE A 18 6.74 6.22 9.88
N CYS A 19 5.53 6.28 9.32
CA CYS A 19 4.62 7.39 9.54
C CYS A 19 3.95 7.39 10.93
N GLY A 20 4.11 6.31 11.71
CA GLY A 20 3.46 6.14 13.02
C GLY A 20 1.94 5.99 12.97
N GLN A 21 1.33 6.02 11.79
CA GLN A 21 -0.11 5.88 11.57
C GLN A 21 -0.42 5.20 10.24
N LYS A 22 -1.70 4.85 10.05
CA LYS A 22 -2.15 4.11 8.87
C LYS A 22 -2.42 5.03 7.69
N VAL A 23 -1.40 5.21 6.87
CA VAL A 23 -1.41 6.01 5.64
C VAL A 23 -1.88 5.21 4.42
N SER A 24 -1.44 3.95 4.31
CA SER A 24 -1.76 3.06 3.19
C SER A 24 -2.36 1.74 3.67
N ILE A 25 -3.29 1.16 2.92
CA ILE A 25 -3.92 -0.10 3.30
C ILE A 25 -2.99 -1.30 3.11
N VAL A 26 -3.22 -2.36 3.89
CA VAL A 26 -2.41 -3.57 3.85
C VAL A 26 -3.29 -4.80 3.60
N SER A 27 -2.91 -5.60 2.60
CA SER A 27 -3.54 -6.89 2.34
C SER A 27 -2.53 -7.91 1.81
N ASN A 28 -2.86 -9.19 1.97
CA ASN A 28 -2.12 -10.31 1.40
C ASN A 28 -2.48 -10.57 -0.07
N LYS A 29 -3.43 -9.81 -0.62
CA LYS A 29 -3.81 -9.89 -2.02
C LYS A 29 -2.80 -9.10 -2.88
N PRO A 30 -2.35 -9.65 -4.01
CA PRO A 30 -1.68 -8.84 -5.02
C PRO A 30 -2.54 -7.63 -5.42
N GLN A 31 -1.91 -6.57 -5.94
CA GLN A 31 -2.61 -5.36 -6.41
C GLN A 31 -3.45 -4.65 -5.31
N THR A 32 -2.94 -4.66 -4.07
CA THR A 32 -3.60 -3.98 -2.94
C THR A 32 -3.61 -2.46 -3.12
N THR A 33 -2.47 -1.81 -3.39
CA THR A 33 -2.42 -0.36 -3.64
C THR A 33 -2.80 -0.07 -5.09
N ARG A 34 -3.79 0.82 -5.30
CA ARG A 34 -4.28 1.22 -6.64
C ARG A 34 -4.14 2.71 -6.92
N THR A 35 -4.13 3.53 -5.88
CA THR A 35 -3.92 4.98 -5.98
C THR A 35 -2.55 5.33 -5.43
N ARG A 36 -1.92 6.37 -5.98
CA ARG A 36 -0.68 6.94 -5.43
C ARG A 36 -1.02 7.59 -4.08
N ILE A 37 -0.33 7.19 -3.02
CA ILE A 37 -0.48 7.79 -1.69
C ILE A 37 0.88 8.38 -1.30
N ARG A 38 0.90 9.60 -0.76
CA ARG A 38 2.11 10.13 -0.14
C ARG A 38 2.01 10.03 1.37
N GLY A 39 3.01 9.39 1.98
CA GLY A 39 3.21 9.43 3.42
C GLY A 39 4.35 10.37 3.76
N VAL A 40 4.17 11.19 4.78
CA VAL A 40 5.14 12.20 5.19
C VAL A 40 5.66 11.85 6.57
N TYR A 41 6.97 11.69 6.66
CA TYR A 41 7.68 11.59 7.93
C TYR A 41 8.35 12.93 8.25
N HIS A 42 8.15 13.40 9.47
CA HIS A 42 8.78 14.62 10.00
C HIS A 42 9.80 14.23 11.07
N GLY A 43 11.07 14.55 10.83
CA GLY A 43 12.11 14.57 11.86
C GLY A 43 12.31 16.00 12.39
N ASP A 44 13.23 16.17 13.34
CA ASP A 44 13.45 17.47 13.99
C ASP A 44 13.83 18.58 12.99
N ASP A 45 14.75 18.28 12.06
CA ASP A 45 15.25 19.22 11.04
C ASP A 45 15.15 18.65 9.61
N ALA A 46 14.26 17.69 9.38
CA ALA A 46 14.16 16.99 8.11
C ALA A 46 12.75 16.49 7.80
N GLN A 47 12.42 16.36 6.52
CA GLN A 47 11.16 15.81 6.05
C GLN A 47 11.43 14.76 4.97
N ILE A 48 10.81 13.58 5.10
CA ILE A 48 10.84 12.56 4.06
C ILE A 48 9.43 12.37 3.52
N VAL A 49 9.26 12.57 2.22
CA VAL A 49 8.02 12.26 1.50
C VAL A 49 8.19 10.90 0.82
N PHE A 50 7.45 9.91 1.30
CA PHE A 50 7.35 8.59 0.70
C PHE A 50 6.19 8.57 -0.28
N VAL A 51 6.45 8.07 -1.48
CA VAL A 51 5.42 7.83 -2.49
C VAL A 51 5.16 6.32 -2.52
N ASP A 52 4.00 5.87 -2.02
CA ASP A 52 3.56 4.49 -2.19
C ASP A 52 3.02 4.34 -3.61
N THR A 53 3.83 3.78 -4.49
CA THR A 53 3.44 3.48 -5.86
C THR A 53 2.80 2.09 -5.90
N PRO A 54 1.70 1.89 -6.65
CA PRO A 54 1.19 0.56 -6.93
C PRO A 54 2.30 -0.39 -7.44
N GLY A 55 2.27 -1.65 -7.02
CA GLY A 55 3.33 -2.60 -7.39
C GLY A 55 3.37 -2.86 -8.91
N ILE A 56 4.52 -2.64 -9.54
CA ILE A 56 4.75 -2.90 -10.96
C ILE A 56 4.61 -4.41 -11.25
N HIS A 57 3.74 -4.78 -12.18
CA HIS A 57 3.54 -6.15 -12.66
C HIS A 57 3.08 -6.13 -14.12
N LYS A 58 3.21 -7.22 -14.89
CA LYS A 58 2.70 -7.25 -16.27
C LYS A 58 1.17 -7.04 -16.27
N PRO A 59 0.64 -5.97 -16.89
CA PRO A 59 -0.77 -5.65 -16.79
C PRO A 59 -1.60 -6.66 -17.59
N VAL A 60 -2.77 -7.01 -17.05
CA VAL A 60 -3.72 -7.97 -17.67
C VAL A 60 -5.10 -7.34 -17.87
N THR A 61 -5.31 -6.12 -17.37
CA THR A 61 -6.57 -5.35 -17.42
C THR A 61 -6.27 -3.86 -17.66
N ALA A 62 -7.24 -3.10 -18.15
CA ALA A 62 -7.11 -1.65 -18.37
C ALA A 62 -6.81 -0.88 -17.07
N LEU A 63 -7.37 -1.33 -15.93
CA LEU A 63 -6.98 -0.84 -14.61
C LEU A 63 -5.49 -1.12 -14.34
N GLY A 64 -5.02 -2.34 -14.62
CA GLY A 64 -3.60 -2.69 -14.48
C GLY A 64 -2.67 -1.84 -15.34
N GLU A 65 -3.07 -1.50 -16.57
CA GLU A 65 -2.31 -0.62 -17.47
C GLU A 65 -2.18 0.80 -16.89
N ARG A 66 -3.28 1.40 -16.42
CA ARG A 66 -3.27 2.73 -15.77
C ARG A 66 -2.47 2.74 -14.46
N VAL A 67 -2.71 1.74 -13.61
CA VAL A 67 -2.00 1.58 -12.33
C VAL A 67 -0.48 1.46 -12.56
N ASN A 68 -0.06 0.75 -13.61
CA ASN A 68 1.35 0.66 -13.98
C ASN A 68 1.91 1.95 -14.56
N ALA A 69 1.15 2.69 -15.39
CA ALA A 69 1.57 3.99 -15.90
C ALA A 69 1.83 4.97 -14.74
N THR A 70 0.92 5.04 -13.77
CA THR A 70 1.08 5.85 -12.55
C THR A 70 2.30 5.44 -11.73
N ALA A 71 2.60 4.13 -11.64
CA ALA A 71 3.78 3.64 -10.92
C ALA A 71 5.09 4.00 -11.65
N LEU A 72 5.14 3.85 -12.99
CA LEU A 72 6.31 4.17 -13.81
C LEU A 72 6.62 5.67 -13.84
N ASP A 73 5.60 6.54 -13.94
CA ASP A 73 5.78 7.99 -13.87
C ASP A 73 6.32 8.45 -12.51
N SER A 74 6.01 7.72 -11.43
CA SER A 74 6.48 8.05 -10.07
C SER A 74 7.95 7.71 -9.84
N VAL A 75 8.54 6.80 -10.62
CA VAL A 75 9.93 6.34 -10.42
C VAL A 75 10.93 7.37 -10.93
N ASN A 76 10.54 8.26 -11.85
CA ASN A 76 11.43 9.28 -12.40
C ASN A 76 11.60 10.52 -11.49
N ASP A 77 10.74 10.70 -10.48
CA ASP A 77 10.66 11.91 -9.64
C ASP A 77 11.09 11.65 -8.17
N VAL A 78 11.88 10.62 -7.89
CA VAL A 78 12.27 10.26 -6.51
C VAL A 78 13.77 10.33 -6.28
N ASP A 79 14.18 10.99 -5.19
CA ASP A 79 15.59 11.17 -4.84
C ASP A 79 16.28 9.87 -4.39
N VAL A 80 15.51 8.97 -3.75
CA VAL A 80 16.00 7.70 -3.21
C VAL A 80 14.97 6.59 -3.45
N VAL A 81 15.48 5.46 -3.94
CA VAL A 81 14.73 4.23 -4.18
C VAL A 81 15.13 3.18 -3.15
N CYS A 82 14.13 2.54 -2.56
CA CYS A 82 14.32 1.49 -1.55
C CYS A 82 13.74 0.16 -2.06
N LEU A 83 14.59 -0.84 -2.27
CA LEU A 83 14.19 -2.19 -2.70
C LEU A 83 13.85 -3.07 -1.50
N LEU A 84 12.57 -3.41 -1.34
CA LEU A 84 12.08 -4.29 -0.29
C LEU A 84 12.03 -5.75 -0.73
N ILE A 85 12.61 -6.61 0.10
CA ILE A 85 12.72 -8.06 -0.10
C ILE A 85 12.13 -8.78 1.12
N ASP A 86 11.43 -9.89 0.87
CA ASP A 86 10.86 -10.74 1.93
C ASP A 86 11.93 -11.70 2.47
N ALA A 87 12.30 -11.57 3.74
CA ALA A 87 13.29 -12.42 4.40
C ALA A 87 12.87 -13.90 4.48
N CYS A 88 11.56 -14.18 4.44
CA CYS A 88 11.02 -15.54 4.56
C CYS A 88 11.00 -16.31 3.24
N LYS A 89 11.38 -15.69 2.12
CA LYS A 89 11.35 -16.31 0.78
C LYS A 89 12.73 -16.22 0.15
N PRO A 90 13.17 -17.23 -0.63
CA PRO A 90 14.40 -17.13 -1.39
C PRO A 90 14.34 -15.97 -2.38
N PHE A 91 15.44 -15.23 -2.51
CA PHE A 91 15.63 -14.25 -3.57
C PHE A 91 15.49 -14.95 -4.93
N GLY A 92 14.49 -14.52 -5.70
CA GLY A 92 14.09 -15.20 -6.93
C GLY A 92 14.02 -14.27 -8.13
N ARG A 93 13.65 -14.83 -9.29
CA ARG A 93 13.54 -14.09 -10.56
C ARG A 93 12.67 -12.84 -10.49
N GLY A 94 11.60 -12.86 -9.68
CA GLY A 94 10.73 -11.70 -9.52
C GLY A 94 11.39 -10.56 -8.74
N ASP A 95 12.27 -10.88 -7.80
CA ASP A 95 13.01 -9.88 -7.02
C ASP A 95 14.14 -9.30 -7.88
N GLN A 96 14.87 -10.17 -8.61
CA GLN A 96 15.84 -9.76 -9.61
C GLN A 96 15.22 -8.86 -10.68
N TRP A 97 14.04 -9.22 -11.19
CA TRP A 97 13.37 -8.40 -12.19
C TRP A 97 13.08 -6.98 -11.69
N VAL A 98 12.65 -6.81 -10.43
CA VAL A 98 12.47 -5.45 -9.87
C VAL A 98 13.82 -4.74 -9.74
N ALA A 99 14.85 -5.44 -9.28
CA ALA A 99 16.20 -4.89 -9.15
C ALA A 99 16.77 -4.43 -10.50
N ASP A 100 16.47 -5.14 -11.60
CA ASP A 100 16.93 -4.81 -12.96
C ASP A 100 16.28 -3.52 -13.51
N HIS A 101 15.19 -3.04 -12.90
CA HIS A 101 14.45 -1.83 -13.35
C HIS A 101 14.77 -0.58 -12.51
N ILE A 102 15.72 -0.66 -11.58
CA ILE A 102 16.12 0.45 -10.74
C ILE A 102 17.65 0.57 -10.72
N ASP A 103 18.16 1.75 -10.39
CA ASP A 103 19.59 1.90 -10.10
C ASP A 103 19.90 1.33 -8.71
N VAL A 104 20.00 0.00 -8.64
CA VAL A 104 20.18 -0.74 -7.39
C VAL A 104 21.44 -0.32 -6.63
N ARG A 105 22.49 0.15 -7.32
CA ARG A 105 23.77 0.53 -6.70
C ARG A 105 23.63 1.75 -5.79
N ASN A 106 22.66 2.62 -6.10
CA ASN A 106 22.32 3.78 -5.29
C ASN A 106 21.07 3.54 -4.41
N ALA A 107 20.49 2.34 -4.46
CA ALA A 107 19.30 1.98 -3.70
C ALA A 107 19.64 1.42 -2.31
N PHE A 108 18.68 1.56 -1.40
CA PHE A 108 18.67 0.86 -0.12
C PHE A 108 18.00 -0.50 -0.28
N VAL A 109 18.65 -1.59 0.12
CA VAL A 109 18.01 -2.91 0.16
C VAL A 109 17.48 -3.17 1.56
N ILE A 110 16.17 -3.37 1.66
CA ILE A 110 15.47 -3.59 2.92
C ILE A 110 14.97 -5.03 2.96
N VAL A 111 15.56 -5.84 3.84
CA VAL A 111 15.20 -7.24 4.03
C VAL A 111 14.18 -7.33 5.15
N ASN A 112 12.90 -7.29 4.78
CA ASN A 112 11.77 -7.14 5.70
C ASN A 112 11.28 -8.49 6.26
N LYS A 113 10.49 -8.43 7.33
CA LYS A 113 9.90 -9.56 8.07
C LYS A 113 10.93 -10.35 8.89
N SER A 114 11.93 -9.65 9.46
CA SER A 114 12.89 -10.25 10.39
C SER A 114 12.22 -10.95 11.58
N ASP A 115 11.04 -10.48 12.02
CA ASP A 115 10.24 -11.08 13.09
C ASP A 115 9.75 -12.50 12.79
N ARG A 116 9.75 -12.90 11.51
CA ARG A 116 9.28 -14.22 11.05
C ARG A 116 10.39 -15.10 10.48
N ALA A 117 11.46 -14.49 9.99
CA ALA A 117 12.57 -15.23 9.39
C ALA A 117 13.45 -15.86 10.47
N THR A 118 13.92 -17.08 10.22
CA THR A 118 14.97 -17.66 11.06
C THR A 118 16.31 -16.93 10.81
N ARG A 119 17.25 -17.06 11.74
CA ARG A 119 18.59 -16.51 11.58
C ARG A 119 19.27 -17.00 10.30
N GLU A 120 19.11 -18.28 9.97
CA GLU A 120 19.62 -18.89 8.74
C GLU A 120 18.98 -18.27 7.49
N GLN A 121 17.65 -18.13 7.47
CA GLN A 121 16.94 -17.48 6.36
C GLN A 121 17.42 -16.04 6.13
N MET A 122 17.61 -15.27 7.20
CA MET A 122 18.10 -13.90 7.12
C MET A 122 19.53 -13.85 6.53
N ILE A 123 20.44 -14.69 7.03
CA ILE A 123 21.82 -14.77 6.52
C ILE A 123 21.82 -15.17 5.04
N SER A 124 21.06 -16.20 4.68
CA SER A 124 20.95 -16.64 3.29
C SER A 124 20.39 -15.54 2.39
N GLN A 125 19.41 -14.75 2.86
CA GLN A 125 18.88 -13.64 2.06
C GLN A 125 19.84 -12.47 1.91
N LEU A 126 20.57 -12.09 2.97
CA LEU A 126 21.61 -11.06 2.86
C LEU A 126 22.72 -11.50 1.89
N GLN A 127 23.12 -12.78 1.96
CA GLN A 127 24.10 -13.34 1.01
C GLN A 127 23.56 -13.36 -0.42
N ALA A 128 22.33 -13.84 -0.64
CA ALA A 128 21.75 -13.94 -1.96
C ALA A 128 21.53 -12.56 -2.60
N THR A 129 21.20 -11.55 -1.81
CA THR A 129 20.96 -10.18 -2.28
C THR A 129 22.25 -9.38 -2.43
N SER A 130 23.36 -9.79 -1.82
CA SER A 130 24.66 -9.11 -1.95
C SER A 130 25.15 -8.96 -3.39
N VAL A 131 24.72 -9.85 -4.29
CA VAL A 131 25.03 -9.80 -5.74
C VAL A 131 24.50 -8.54 -6.41
N LEU A 132 23.51 -7.89 -5.80
CA LEU A 132 22.96 -6.61 -6.26
C LEU A 132 23.97 -5.46 -6.07
N GLN A 133 24.91 -5.60 -5.13
CA GLN A 133 25.90 -4.55 -4.81
C GLN A 133 25.24 -3.20 -4.48
N ALA A 134 24.09 -3.24 -3.79
CA ALA A 134 23.40 -2.05 -3.33
C ALA A 134 24.24 -1.25 -2.32
N ALA A 135 23.90 0.03 -2.14
CA ALA A 135 24.63 0.94 -1.27
C ALA A 135 24.63 0.44 0.18
N GLU A 136 23.47 0.06 0.69
CA GLU A 136 23.27 -0.33 2.08
C GLU A 136 22.18 -1.40 2.20
N TYR A 137 22.29 -2.26 3.23
CA TYR A 137 21.36 -3.36 3.51
C TYR A 137 20.82 -3.26 4.92
N PHE A 138 19.50 -3.25 5.07
CA PHE A 138 18.81 -3.11 6.34
C PHE A 138 17.88 -4.30 6.60
N PRO A 139 18.18 -5.18 7.58
CA PRO A 139 17.22 -6.14 8.07
C PRO A 139 16.20 -5.43 8.95
N VAL A 140 14.91 -5.54 8.64
CA VAL A 140 13.85 -4.86 9.39
C VAL A 140 12.64 -5.76 9.63
N SER A 141 11.85 -5.41 10.64
CA SER A 141 10.46 -5.82 10.73
C SER A 141 9.58 -4.59 10.69
N ALA A 142 8.92 -4.39 9.55
CA ALA A 142 7.86 -3.39 9.41
C ALA A 142 6.70 -3.60 10.39
N ARG A 143 6.55 -4.83 10.95
CA ARG A 143 5.48 -5.15 11.87
C ARG A 143 5.81 -4.76 13.31
N THR A 144 7.03 -5.02 13.76
CA THR A 144 7.45 -4.75 15.14
C THR A 144 8.15 -3.41 15.29
N GLY A 145 8.62 -2.81 14.19
CA GLY A 145 9.44 -1.60 14.17
C GLY A 145 10.94 -1.88 14.34
N GLU A 146 11.35 -3.13 14.53
CA GLU A 146 12.77 -3.49 14.66
C GLU A 146 13.56 -3.12 13.39
N GLY A 147 14.70 -2.45 13.55
CA GLY A 147 15.57 -2.00 12.46
C GLY A 147 15.06 -0.77 11.70
N VAL A 148 13.81 -0.32 11.95
CA VAL A 148 13.22 0.85 11.29
C VAL A 148 13.90 2.16 11.71
N PRO A 149 14.25 2.40 13.00
CA PRO A 149 14.98 3.61 13.39
C PRO A 149 16.34 3.75 12.69
N GLU A 150 17.11 2.66 12.59
CA GLU A 150 18.42 2.64 11.92
C GLU A 150 18.29 2.89 10.42
N LEU A 151 17.31 2.24 9.77
CA LEU A 151 16.97 2.52 8.38
C LEU A 151 16.63 4.01 8.19
N LEU A 152 15.80 4.56 9.06
CA LEU A 152 15.33 5.94 8.94
C LEU A 152 16.46 6.95 9.10
N ALA A 153 17.36 6.72 10.05
CA ALA A 153 18.56 7.54 10.23
C ALA A 153 19.43 7.55 8.96
N ALA A 154 19.62 6.39 8.33
CA ALA A 154 20.38 6.29 7.08
C ALA A 154 19.68 6.98 5.90
N LEU A 155 18.36 6.85 5.80
CA LEU A 155 17.54 7.54 4.80
C LEU A 155 17.62 9.06 4.96
N LEU A 156 17.51 9.57 6.19
CA LEU A 156 17.64 11.00 6.50
C LEU A 156 19.00 11.56 6.09
N ALA A 157 20.08 10.81 6.33
CA ALA A 157 21.44 11.21 5.96
C ALA A 157 21.68 11.32 4.43
N LYS A 158 20.78 10.76 3.61
CA LYS A 158 20.82 10.87 2.14
C LYS A 158 19.92 11.96 1.57
N MET A 159 19.11 12.62 2.40
CA MET A 159 18.18 13.63 1.91
C MET A 159 18.93 14.89 1.47
N PRO A 160 18.58 15.45 0.30
CA PRO A 160 19.14 16.73 -0.12
C PRO A 160 18.64 17.85 0.80
N GLU A 161 19.44 18.92 0.92
CA GLU A 161 18.98 20.14 1.57
C GLU A 161 17.82 20.75 0.79
N GLY A 162 16.76 21.15 1.50
CA GLY A 162 15.57 21.71 0.90
C GLY A 162 14.56 22.20 1.94
N PRO A 163 13.51 22.93 1.50
CA PRO A 163 12.43 23.34 2.39
C PRO A 163 11.57 22.14 2.80
N ALA A 164 10.87 22.27 3.92
CA ALA A 164 9.73 21.40 4.20
C ALA A 164 8.63 21.67 3.16
N TYR A 165 8.16 20.61 2.49
CA TYR A 165 7.12 20.69 1.48
C TYR A 165 5.71 20.59 2.08
N TYR A 166 5.59 19.94 3.24
CA TYR A 166 4.32 19.69 3.94
C TYR A 166 4.32 20.27 5.35
N PRO A 167 3.15 20.68 5.87
CA PRO A 167 2.99 21.11 7.26
C PRO A 167 3.36 19.99 8.26
N PRO A 168 3.88 20.32 9.47
CA PRO A 168 4.34 19.33 10.46
C PRO A 168 3.28 18.32 10.91
N GLU A 169 2.00 18.69 10.86
CA GLU A 169 0.87 17.85 11.25
C GLU A 169 0.39 16.91 10.13
N MET A 170 0.77 17.18 8.88
CA MET A 170 0.32 16.40 7.73
C MET A 170 1.19 15.16 7.57
N VAL A 171 0.61 13.98 7.76
CA VAL A 171 1.30 12.70 7.61
C VAL A 171 0.88 11.95 6.33
N SER A 172 -0.23 12.37 5.72
CA SER A 172 -0.70 11.87 4.42
C SER A 172 -1.38 13.00 3.64
N ASP A 173 -1.26 12.98 2.32
CA ASP A 173 -2.02 13.86 1.42
C ASP A 173 -3.38 13.27 0.99
N THR A 174 -3.75 12.11 1.55
CA THR A 174 -5.01 11.42 1.24
C THR A 174 -6.20 12.10 1.92
N GLU A 175 -7.26 12.38 1.15
CA GLU A 175 -8.51 12.90 1.69
C GLU A 175 -9.20 11.90 2.64
N GLU A 176 -9.86 12.40 3.70
CA GLU A 176 -10.53 11.53 4.70
C GLU A 176 -11.56 10.58 4.06
N ALA A 177 -12.32 11.07 3.08
CA ALA A 177 -13.30 10.28 2.34
C ALA A 177 -12.64 9.11 1.57
N GLN A 178 -11.49 9.38 0.94
CA GLN A 178 -10.72 8.36 0.25
C GLN A 178 -10.11 7.37 1.24
N TRP A 179 -9.57 7.85 2.37
CA TRP A 179 -9.04 6.99 3.43
C TRP A 179 -10.11 6.03 3.98
N VAL A 180 -11.33 6.52 4.26
CA VAL A 180 -12.44 5.66 4.70
C VAL A 180 -12.83 4.64 3.62
N ALA A 181 -12.91 5.05 2.35
CA ALA A 181 -13.19 4.12 1.25
C ALA A 181 -12.13 3.01 1.19
N GLU A 182 -10.85 3.37 1.30
CA GLU A 182 -9.73 2.45 1.34
C GLU A 182 -9.79 1.49 2.55
N LEU A 183 -10.16 1.97 3.75
CA LEU A 183 -10.39 1.10 4.90
C LEU A 183 -11.45 0.04 4.62
N VAL A 184 -12.58 0.42 4.00
CA VAL A 184 -13.62 -0.54 3.60
C VAL A 184 -13.05 -1.56 2.63
N ARG A 185 -12.29 -1.11 1.63
CA ARG A 185 -11.65 -1.99 0.65
C ARG A 185 -10.69 -2.97 1.30
N GLU A 186 -9.86 -2.53 2.24
CA GLU A 186 -8.93 -3.38 2.97
C GLU A 186 -9.65 -4.52 3.70
N GLN A 187 -10.72 -4.19 4.43
CA GLN A 187 -11.50 -5.18 5.18
C GLN A 187 -12.20 -6.17 4.25
N LEU A 188 -12.62 -5.74 3.06
CA LEU A 188 -13.13 -6.61 2.01
C LEU A 188 -12.02 -7.52 1.44
N LEU A 189 -10.85 -6.98 1.09
CA LEU A 189 -9.73 -7.75 0.56
C LEU A 189 -9.28 -8.86 1.51
N ALA A 190 -9.41 -8.66 2.82
CA ALA A 190 -9.07 -9.64 3.83
C ALA A 190 -9.99 -10.88 3.83
N VAL A 191 -11.23 -10.76 3.36
CA VAL A 191 -12.25 -11.83 3.44
C VAL A 191 -12.68 -12.36 2.08
N LEU A 192 -12.58 -11.55 1.02
CA LEU A 192 -12.96 -11.94 -0.34
C LEU A 192 -11.96 -12.94 -0.94
N LYS A 193 -12.48 -13.83 -1.77
CA LYS A 193 -11.75 -14.94 -2.41
C LYS A 193 -11.91 -14.90 -3.92
N ASP A 194 -11.13 -15.74 -4.58
CA ASP A 194 -11.18 -15.94 -6.03
C ASP A 194 -10.97 -14.61 -6.78
N GLU A 195 -11.84 -14.27 -7.73
CA GLU A 195 -11.73 -13.05 -8.55
C GLU A 195 -12.26 -11.78 -7.86
N LEU A 196 -13.07 -11.91 -6.80
CA LEU A 196 -13.77 -10.77 -6.18
C LEU A 196 -12.85 -9.66 -5.65
N PRO A 197 -11.70 -9.94 -5.01
CA PRO A 197 -10.76 -8.90 -4.59
C PRO A 197 -10.36 -7.94 -5.71
N TYR A 198 -10.39 -8.40 -6.96
CA TYR A 198 -9.98 -7.62 -8.12
C TYR A 198 -11.13 -6.83 -8.74
N SER A 199 -12.38 -7.27 -8.59
CA SER A 199 -13.58 -6.63 -9.14
C SER A 199 -14.32 -5.69 -8.18
N VAL A 200 -13.79 -5.50 -6.97
CA VAL A 200 -14.31 -4.55 -5.98
C VAL A 200 -13.64 -3.19 -6.07
N ALA A 201 -14.46 -2.14 -5.96
CA ALA A 201 -14.04 -0.78 -5.66
C ALA A 201 -14.93 -0.18 -4.57
N THR A 202 -14.47 0.89 -3.96
CA THR A 202 -15.15 1.54 -2.84
C THR A 202 -15.08 3.05 -3.02
N ARG A 203 -16.15 3.76 -2.68
CA ARG A 203 -16.15 5.23 -2.63
C ARG A 203 -17.04 5.72 -1.51
N VAL A 204 -16.69 6.86 -0.91
CA VAL A 204 -17.61 7.58 -0.02
C VAL A 204 -18.52 8.45 -0.89
N THR A 205 -19.82 8.41 -0.64
CA THR A 205 -20.82 9.19 -1.38
C THR A 205 -21.48 10.28 -0.53
N GLU A 206 -21.38 10.18 0.79
CA GLU A 206 -21.98 11.12 1.73
C GLU A 206 -21.11 11.20 2.99
N TRP A 207 -20.84 12.42 3.45
CA TRP A 207 -20.08 12.70 4.66
C TRP A 207 -20.79 13.77 5.48
N GLU A 208 -21.56 13.33 6.48
CA GLU A 208 -22.29 14.20 7.40
C GLU A 208 -22.06 13.70 8.83
N TRP A 209 -20.99 14.18 9.48
CA TRP A 209 -20.54 13.65 10.77
C TRP A 209 -21.68 13.60 11.82
N PRO A 210 -21.91 12.46 12.51
CA PRO A 210 -21.05 11.28 12.56
C PRO A 210 -21.28 10.23 11.47
N LYS A 211 -22.18 10.46 10.51
CA LYS A 211 -22.59 9.52 9.48
C LYS A 211 -21.71 9.63 8.22
N VAL A 212 -21.19 8.48 7.77
CA VAL A 212 -20.47 8.34 6.51
C VAL A 212 -21.09 7.22 5.69
N ARG A 213 -21.46 7.50 4.44
CA ARG A 213 -21.97 6.49 3.51
C ARG A 213 -20.89 6.08 2.53
N CYS A 214 -20.62 4.78 2.47
CA CYS A 214 -19.66 4.20 1.54
C CYS A 214 -20.34 3.16 0.64
N GLU A 215 -20.18 3.34 -0.67
CA GLU A 215 -20.61 2.39 -1.66
C GLU A 215 -19.49 1.39 -1.97
N ILE A 216 -19.86 0.11 -2.04
CA ILE A 216 -19.02 -0.99 -2.49
C ILE A 216 -19.51 -1.39 -3.88
N LEU A 217 -18.68 -1.13 -4.88
CA LEU A 217 -18.96 -1.38 -6.28
C LEU A 217 -18.50 -2.78 -6.66
N VAL A 218 -19.37 -3.52 -7.34
CA VAL A 218 -19.09 -4.84 -7.92
C VAL A 218 -19.57 -4.87 -9.38
N GLU A 219 -19.03 -5.77 -10.21
CA GLU A 219 -19.38 -5.83 -11.63
C GLU A 219 -20.67 -6.63 -11.92
N ARG A 220 -21.06 -7.56 -11.02
CA ARG A 220 -22.16 -8.51 -11.27
C ARG A 220 -23.03 -8.72 -10.04
N GLU A 221 -24.31 -9.02 -10.25
CA GLU A 221 -25.26 -9.33 -9.16
C GLU A 221 -24.84 -10.52 -8.29
N SER A 222 -24.20 -11.55 -8.88
CA SER A 222 -23.66 -12.67 -8.11
C SER A 222 -22.62 -12.21 -7.08
N GLN A 223 -21.76 -11.24 -7.45
CA GLN A 223 -20.74 -10.69 -6.56
C GLN A 223 -21.37 -9.86 -5.43
N LYS A 224 -22.47 -9.15 -5.70
CA LYS A 224 -23.22 -8.41 -4.68
C LYS A 224 -23.67 -9.33 -3.55
N GLY A 225 -24.24 -10.48 -3.88
CA GLY A 225 -24.63 -11.48 -2.89
C GLY A 225 -23.46 -11.99 -2.05
N MET A 226 -22.29 -12.20 -2.66
CA MET A 226 -21.07 -12.65 -1.97
C MET A 226 -20.48 -11.59 -1.03
N VAL A 227 -20.51 -10.31 -1.41
CA VAL A 227 -20.07 -9.19 -0.58
C VAL A 227 -21.02 -8.95 0.61
N ILE A 228 -22.33 -9.12 0.41
CA ILE A 228 -23.30 -9.02 1.51
C ILE A 228 -23.11 -10.19 2.48
N GLY A 229 -22.92 -11.40 1.94
CA GLY A 229 -22.83 -12.63 2.72
C GLY A 229 -24.20 -13.10 3.23
N LYS A 230 -24.24 -14.31 3.80
CA LYS A 230 -25.47 -14.89 4.34
C LYS A 230 -26.05 -13.98 5.43
N GLY A 231 -27.29 -13.52 5.26
CA GLY A 231 -27.95 -12.63 6.22
C GLY A 231 -27.25 -11.28 6.46
N GLY A 232 -26.34 -10.85 5.57
CA GLY A 232 -25.56 -9.62 5.76
C GLY A 232 -24.38 -9.74 6.73
N GLU A 233 -24.03 -10.95 7.17
CA GLU A 233 -22.99 -11.17 8.19
C GLU A 233 -21.61 -10.67 7.76
N LEU A 234 -21.24 -10.86 6.49
CA LEU A 234 -19.95 -10.41 5.97
C LEU A 234 -19.87 -8.88 5.97
N LEU A 235 -20.88 -8.22 5.40
CA LEU A 235 -20.94 -6.76 5.32
C LEU A 235 -20.98 -6.11 6.72
N LYS A 236 -21.70 -6.73 7.66
CA LYS A 236 -21.73 -6.30 9.06
C LYS A 236 -20.35 -6.40 9.71
N SER A 237 -19.65 -7.50 9.52
CA SER A 237 -18.29 -7.71 10.05
C SER A 237 -17.30 -6.70 9.48
N VAL A 238 -17.38 -6.41 8.17
CA VAL A 238 -16.58 -5.37 7.51
C VAL A 238 -16.86 -4.00 8.14
N GLY A 239 -18.12 -3.59 8.24
CA GLY A 239 -18.50 -2.31 8.84
C GLY A 239 -18.02 -2.15 10.29
N GLN A 240 -18.08 -3.21 11.10
CA GLN A 240 -17.57 -3.21 12.48
C GLN A 240 -16.06 -2.96 12.54
N LYS A 241 -15.27 -3.61 11.67
CA LYS A 241 -13.81 -3.45 11.63
C LYS A 241 -13.36 -2.10 11.07
N VAL A 242 -14.11 -1.55 10.12
CA VAL A 242 -13.84 -0.18 9.62
C VAL A 242 -14.15 0.83 10.73
N ARG A 243 -15.32 0.74 11.37
CA ARG A 243 -15.71 1.66 12.45
C ARG A 243 -14.71 1.64 13.62
N ALA A 244 -14.11 0.50 13.93
CA ALA A 244 -13.09 0.39 14.97
C ALA A 244 -11.79 1.16 14.66
N GLN A 245 -11.57 1.53 13.39
CA GLN A 245 -10.43 2.34 12.93
C GLN A 245 -10.81 3.81 12.75
N MET A 246 -12.09 4.16 12.79
CA MET A 246 -12.59 5.53 12.68
C MET A 246 -12.65 6.22 14.06
N PRO A 247 -12.71 7.56 14.11
CA PRO A 247 -12.84 8.27 15.38
C PRO A 247 -14.10 7.84 16.16
N PRO A 248 -14.06 7.88 17.51
CA PRO A 248 -15.21 7.54 18.35
C PRO A 248 -16.47 8.31 17.95
N GLY A 249 -17.61 7.60 17.93
CA GLY A 249 -18.90 8.18 17.53
C GLY A 249 -19.24 8.01 16.05
N ALA A 250 -18.27 7.66 15.19
CA ALA A 250 -18.51 7.42 13.76
C ALA A 250 -19.58 6.34 13.50
N TYR A 251 -20.41 6.57 12.49
CA TYR A 251 -21.37 5.63 11.95
C TYR A 251 -21.10 5.44 10.46
N ILE A 252 -20.72 4.22 10.07
CA ILE A 252 -20.48 3.89 8.66
C ILE A 252 -21.65 3.07 8.09
N GLU A 253 -22.27 3.59 7.04
CA GLU A 253 -23.31 2.93 6.25
C GLU A 253 -22.68 2.34 4.99
N LEU A 254 -22.68 1.01 4.86
CA LEU A 254 -22.14 0.33 3.68
C LEU A 254 -23.27 -0.10 2.74
N HIS A 255 -23.16 0.25 1.46
CA HIS A 255 -24.14 -0.11 0.44
C HIS A 255 -23.48 -0.79 -0.76
N VAL A 256 -23.97 -1.95 -1.17
CA VAL A 256 -23.39 -2.70 -2.30
C VAL A 256 -24.15 -2.39 -3.59
N VAL A 257 -23.45 -1.81 -4.55
CA VAL A 257 -23.99 -1.36 -5.84
C VAL A 257 -23.36 -2.15 -6.98
N VAL A 258 -24.18 -2.61 -7.91
CA VAL A 258 -23.69 -3.28 -9.12
C VAL A 258 -23.43 -2.24 -10.19
N GLU A 259 -22.17 -2.12 -10.60
CA GLU A 259 -21.72 -1.24 -11.67
C GLU A 259 -21.00 -2.08 -12.72
N LYS A 260 -21.74 -2.45 -13.76
CA LYS A 260 -21.30 -3.42 -14.76
C LYS A 260 -20.07 -2.92 -15.54
N ASP A 261 -19.05 -3.77 -15.62
CA ASP A 261 -17.80 -3.55 -16.38
C ASP A 261 -17.07 -2.24 -16.03
N TRP A 262 -17.16 -1.79 -14.77
CA TRP A 262 -16.60 -0.49 -14.34
C TRP A 262 -15.09 -0.39 -14.59
N GLN A 263 -14.35 -1.50 -14.52
CA GLN A 263 -12.90 -1.54 -14.78
C GLN A 263 -12.52 -1.21 -16.23
N GLN A 264 -13.46 -1.32 -17.17
CA GLN A 264 -13.24 -1.05 -18.59
C GLN A 264 -13.70 0.35 -19.00
N ARG A 265 -14.26 1.13 -18.07
CA ARG A 265 -14.87 2.44 -18.35
C ARG A 265 -13.99 3.58 -17.82
N PRO A 266 -13.31 4.35 -18.69
CA PRO A 266 -12.38 5.39 -18.26
C PRO A 266 -13.01 6.45 -17.35
N ASP A 267 -14.26 6.84 -17.61
CA ASP A 267 -15.04 7.80 -16.81
C ASP A 267 -15.31 7.28 -15.38
N ARG A 268 -15.42 5.97 -15.22
CA ARG A 268 -15.65 5.34 -13.92
C ARG A 268 -14.37 5.17 -13.13
N LEU A 269 -13.27 4.83 -13.79
CA LEU A 269 -11.94 4.80 -13.18
C LEU A 269 -11.56 6.18 -12.62
N GLU A 270 -11.76 7.24 -13.40
CA GLU A 270 -11.45 8.61 -12.98
C GLU A 270 -12.26 9.04 -11.75
N ARG A 271 -13.57 8.73 -11.72
CA ARG A 271 -14.45 8.97 -10.56
C ARG A 271 -14.08 8.18 -9.32
N LEU A 272 -13.31 7.10 -9.46
CA LEU A 272 -12.82 6.27 -8.36
C LEU A 272 -11.41 6.66 -7.91
N GLY A 273 -10.80 7.68 -8.53
CA GLY A 273 -9.45 8.10 -8.22
C GLY A 273 -8.37 7.10 -8.68
N TYR A 274 -8.63 6.39 -9.78
CA TYR A 274 -7.69 5.43 -10.41
C TYR A 274 -7.11 5.94 -11.74
#